data_AF-A0A2W5X0N1-F1
#
_entry.id   AF-A0A2W5X0N1-F1
#
_cell.length_a   1.000
_cell.length_b   1.000
_cell.length_c   1.000
_cell.angle_alpha   90.00
_cell.angle_beta   90.00
_cell.angle_gamma   90.00
#
_symmetry.space_group_name_H-M   'P 1'
#
loop_
_entity.id
_entity.type
_entity.pdbx_description
1 polymer ?
#
loop_
_entity_poly.entity_id
_entity_poly.type
_entity_poly.pdbx_seq_one_letter_code
_entity_poly.pdbx_strand_id
1 'polypeptide(L)'
;MGVERDPRPRARPGPGGVPRGAARVGHGVTHRFGAGAVPRPALPVEHVLLARGELPDGARARGRAARAVRRALARPPGGARGCAAAGGGTGGGAVVTAQPRVATTDPARPGRVAWIDAGRGVAILLVVLYHAARWLGSEPWEAVNAFVATLRMPFFFVLSGLLATRVASMAWRELWRRRLSLYLWVFAVWEAVGVLAYLAGFALQGTRLGIRGLALDLLLAPVRPLYELWFVWALAVLCVLARLTRHVDLRVRLAVTGAAALVALTDGFDAGNLGWNGVLRYAFFFLCGMYGRELVLRLAAVRAPFRLGLLGGWAVLAVLEESLGWATVPGVHLVVCCAGVAAGVSLAVLVARWGGLRSLGAATLPVYLGHTPVIIFAASAAVGVLGSRVTGGWAVVACPALAALAVVASRAVHRWVDGGPLAWLYAAPGWFAGTARRPSVPQPAPGGQPSVVGRQSTEDDARP
;
A
#
# COMPACT_ATOMS: atom_id res chain seq x y z
N MET A 1 57.15 -69.45 23.03
CA MET A 1 56.93 -70.16 24.30
C MET A 1 55.53 -69.82 24.77
N GLY A 2 54.68 -70.83 24.94
CA GLY A 2 53.24 -70.65 25.17
C GLY A 2 52.78 -70.91 26.61
N VAL A 3 51.44 -70.96 26.71
CA VAL A 3 50.56 -71.41 27.83
C VAL A 3 50.25 -70.31 28.86
N GLU A 4 49.10 -69.63 28.90
CA GLU A 4 47.65 -69.96 29.04
C GLU A 4 47.15 -69.91 30.52
N ARG A 5 46.12 -69.06 30.75
CA ARG A 5 44.88 -69.24 31.56
C ARG A 5 44.50 -68.11 32.56
N ASP A 6 43.33 -67.53 32.28
CA ASP A 6 42.36 -66.82 33.16
C ASP A 6 41.64 -67.87 34.08
N PRO A 7 40.85 -67.55 35.15
CA PRO A 7 39.68 -66.67 35.15
C PRO A 7 39.38 -65.81 36.42
N ARG A 8 38.54 -64.78 36.23
CA ARG A 8 37.85 -63.94 37.25
C ARG A 8 36.94 -64.75 38.21
N PRO A 9 36.37 -64.12 39.29
CA PRO A 9 35.04 -63.52 39.14
C PRO A 9 34.72 -62.24 39.96
N ARG A 10 33.50 -61.75 39.71
CA ARG A 10 32.79 -60.49 40.04
C ARG A 10 32.45 -60.27 41.53
N ALA A 11 32.25 -59.00 41.94
CA ALA A 11 30.98 -58.48 42.50
C ALA A 11 31.06 -56.97 42.87
N ARG A 12 30.00 -56.20 42.51
CA ARG A 12 29.68 -54.85 43.03
C ARG A 12 28.76 -54.99 44.27
N PRO A 13 28.54 -53.96 45.13
CA PRO A 13 27.53 -52.91 44.85
C PRO A 13 27.92 -51.49 45.35
N GLY A 14 27.22 -50.44 44.87
CA GLY A 14 27.21 -49.07 45.45
C GLY A 14 26.36 -49.00 46.73
N PRO A 15 25.71 -47.86 47.10
CA PRO A 15 25.73 -46.50 46.56
C PRO A 15 25.83 -45.39 47.64
N GLY A 16 25.82 -44.12 47.22
CA GLY A 16 25.10 -43.06 47.96
C GLY A 16 25.91 -41.89 48.55
N GLY A 17 25.40 -40.68 48.32
CA GLY A 17 25.43 -39.61 49.33
C GLY A 17 26.22 -38.35 48.98
N VAL A 18 25.53 -37.33 48.49
CA VAL A 18 25.95 -35.90 48.46
C VAL A 18 25.57 -35.25 49.80
N PRO A 19 26.37 -34.34 50.38
CA PRO A 19 25.95 -32.92 50.53
C PRO A 19 27.11 -31.91 50.41
N ARG A 20 27.01 -30.80 49.65
CA ARG A 20 26.48 -29.45 49.96
C ARG A 20 27.27 -28.59 50.98
N GLY A 21 27.63 -27.38 50.52
CA GLY A 21 27.85 -26.15 51.31
C GLY A 21 29.33 -25.77 51.50
N ALA A 22 29.77 -24.50 51.53
CA ALA A 22 29.23 -23.17 51.26
C ALA A 22 30.39 -22.18 51.49
N ALA A 23 30.38 -21.02 50.79
CA ALA A 23 31.03 -19.74 51.12
C ALA A 23 32.59 -19.68 51.15
N ARG A 24 33.34 -18.60 50.86
CA ARG A 24 33.10 -17.15 50.66
C ARG A 24 34.39 -16.52 50.08
N VAL A 25 34.22 -15.59 49.13
CA VAL A 25 34.90 -14.26 48.94
C VAL A 25 36.42 -14.12 49.10
N GLY A 26 37.07 -13.56 48.07
CA GLY A 26 38.35 -12.86 48.14
C GLY A 26 38.55 -11.90 46.95
N HIS A 27 38.76 -10.62 47.24
CA HIS A 27 38.95 -9.49 46.31
C HIS A 27 40.23 -9.58 45.45
N GLY A 28 40.19 -8.96 44.26
CA GLY A 28 41.39 -8.66 43.47
C GLY A 28 41.11 -7.69 42.32
N VAL A 29 41.28 -6.39 42.58
CA VAL A 29 41.33 -5.33 41.55
C VAL A 29 42.71 -5.37 40.89
N THR A 30 42.77 -5.45 39.56
CA THR A 30 43.94 -5.02 38.77
C THR A 30 43.48 -4.34 37.49
N HIS A 31 43.93 -3.10 37.29
CA HIS A 31 43.83 -2.35 36.04
C HIS A 31 44.75 -2.95 34.98
N ARG A 32 44.26 -3.08 33.74
CA ARG A 32 45.10 -3.16 32.54
C ARG A 32 44.44 -2.38 31.40
N PHE A 33 45.12 -1.33 30.96
CA PHE A 33 44.87 -0.66 29.68
C PHE A 33 45.17 -1.63 28.53
N GLY A 34 44.23 -1.77 27.60
CA GLY A 34 44.39 -2.50 26.35
C GLY A 34 43.59 -1.79 25.25
N ALA A 35 44.30 -1.30 24.24
CA ALA A 35 43.74 -0.64 23.07
C ALA A 35 42.89 -1.59 22.22
N GLY A 36 41.88 -1.03 21.55
CA GLY A 36 41.34 -1.57 20.29
C GLY A 36 40.15 -2.51 20.39
N ALA A 37 38.95 -1.94 20.47
CA ALA A 37 37.76 -2.42 19.75
C ALA A 37 36.64 -1.38 19.94
N VAL A 38 36.41 -0.54 18.93
CA VAL A 38 35.13 0.17 18.85
C VAL A 38 34.06 -0.89 18.58
N PRO A 39 33.06 -1.09 19.46
CA PRO A 39 32.01 -2.06 19.19
C PRO A 39 31.21 -1.56 17.97
N ARG A 40 31.28 -2.30 16.87
CA ARG A 40 30.33 -2.13 15.77
C ARG A 40 28.93 -2.41 16.34
N PRO A 41 27.97 -1.47 16.26
CA PRO A 41 26.61 -1.77 16.67
C PRO A 41 26.08 -2.85 15.73
N ALA A 42 25.83 -4.04 16.27
CA ALA A 42 25.08 -5.07 15.59
C ALA A 42 23.67 -4.52 15.33
N LEU A 43 23.39 -4.12 14.10
CA LEU A 43 22.01 -3.91 13.66
C LEU A 43 21.31 -5.27 13.57
N PRO A 44 20.02 -5.37 13.92
CA PRO A 44 19.41 -6.65 14.24
C PRO A 44 19.24 -7.51 12.99
N VAL A 45 19.66 -8.77 13.09
CA VAL A 45 19.44 -9.84 12.09
C VAL A 45 17.94 -10.18 11.91
N GLU A 46 17.04 -9.50 12.62
CA GLU A 46 15.58 -9.62 12.53
C GLU A 46 15.01 -9.33 11.12
N HIS A 47 15.74 -8.56 10.29
CA HIS A 47 15.28 -8.20 8.94
C HIS A 47 15.21 -9.37 7.95
N VAL A 48 15.93 -10.47 8.20
CA VAL A 48 15.86 -11.68 7.36
C VAL A 48 14.78 -12.65 7.86
N LEU A 49 14.45 -12.63 9.16
CA LEU A 49 13.40 -13.47 9.75
C LEU A 49 12.00 -12.94 9.44
N LEU A 50 11.83 -11.62 9.31
CA LEU A 50 10.57 -11.01 8.87
C LEU A 50 10.22 -11.35 7.40
N ALA A 51 11.21 -11.67 6.57
CA ALA A 51 10.98 -12.22 5.22
C ALA A 51 10.67 -13.73 5.25
N ARG A 52 10.93 -14.42 6.36
CA ARG A 52 10.73 -15.86 6.56
C ARG A 52 9.55 -16.22 7.46
N GLY A 53 8.76 -15.24 7.91
CA GLY A 53 7.60 -15.51 8.76
C GLY A 53 7.94 -15.97 10.18
N GLU A 54 9.19 -15.77 10.64
CA GLU A 54 9.54 -16.08 12.02
C GLU A 54 9.47 -14.80 12.88
N LEU A 55 8.52 -14.81 13.81
CA LEU A 55 8.14 -13.69 14.67
C LEU A 55 9.15 -13.45 15.80
N PRO A 56 9.49 -12.18 16.09
CA PRO A 56 9.64 -11.72 17.46
C PRO A 56 8.34 -11.02 17.92
N ASP A 57 7.96 -11.22 19.18
CA ASP A 57 6.73 -10.72 19.82
C ASP A 57 6.37 -9.25 19.48
N GLY A 58 5.52 -9.06 18.46
CA GLY A 58 5.02 -7.76 18.00
C GLY A 58 4.21 -6.97 19.05
N ALA A 59 3.78 -7.62 20.12
CA ALA A 59 3.14 -6.98 21.27
C ALA A 59 4.06 -5.97 21.99
N ARG A 60 5.39 -6.21 21.98
CA ARG A 60 6.35 -5.35 22.70
C ARG A 60 6.73 -4.07 21.94
N ALA A 61 6.63 -4.07 20.61
CA ALA A 61 6.86 -2.90 19.78
C ALA A 61 5.68 -1.91 19.86
N ARG A 62 4.45 -2.41 19.70
CA ARG A 62 3.21 -1.60 19.80
C ARG A 62 3.03 -0.97 21.19
N GLY A 63 3.35 -1.70 22.25
CA GLY A 63 3.31 -1.16 23.63
C GLY A 63 4.31 -0.02 23.90
N ARG A 64 5.41 0.09 23.12
CA ARG A 64 6.37 1.20 23.23
C ARG A 64 5.88 2.44 22.48
N ALA A 65 5.30 2.27 21.29
CA ALA A 65 4.69 3.36 20.53
C ALA A 65 3.51 4.02 21.28
N ALA A 66 2.63 3.23 21.90
CA ALA A 66 1.51 3.73 22.69
C ALA A 66 1.96 4.61 23.89
N ARG A 67 3.11 4.30 24.50
CA ARG A 67 3.70 5.10 25.59
C ARG A 67 4.31 6.42 25.09
N ALA A 68 4.86 6.44 23.88
CA ALA A 68 5.41 7.66 23.29
C ALA A 68 4.31 8.68 22.95
N VAL A 69 3.17 8.21 22.40
CA VAL A 69 2.02 9.07 22.06
C VAL A 69 1.38 9.67 23.32
N ARG A 70 1.21 8.89 24.41
CA ARG A 70 0.70 9.42 25.68
C ARG A 70 1.58 10.52 26.27
N ARG A 71 2.90 10.44 26.10
CA ARG A 71 3.84 11.47 26.57
C ARG A 71 3.81 12.75 25.72
N ALA A 72 3.51 12.63 24.43
CA ALA A 72 3.36 13.79 23.55
C ALA A 72 2.07 14.57 23.81
N LEU A 73 0.98 13.89 24.18
CA LEU A 73 -0.33 14.49 24.46
C LEU A 73 -0.46 15.10 25.87
N ALA A 74 0.43 14.76 26.81
CA ALA A 74 0.40 15.24 28.18
C ALA A 74 1.10 16.61 28.40
N ARG A 75 1.54 17.30 27.34
CA ARG A 75 2.15 18.64 27.46
C ARG A 75 1.06 19.73 27.44
N PRO A 76 0.96 20.58 28.46
CA PRO A 76 0.02 21.71 28.43
C PRO A 76 0.48 22.78 27.44
N PRO A 77 -0.46 23.47 26.74
CA PRO A 77 -0.11 24.54 25.81
C PRO A 77 0.32 25.80 26.57
N GLY A 78 1.53 26.29 26.28
CA GLY A 78 1.99 27.62 26.68
C GLY A 78 1.20 28.71 25.95
N GLY A 79 0.72 29.70 26.70
CA GLY A 79 -0.29 30.67 26.28
C GLY A 79 0.11 31.59 25.12
N ALA A 80 -0.86 31.87 24.25
CA ALA A 80 -0.82 32.95 23.28
C ALA A 80 -1.76 34.08 23.74
N ARG A 81 -1.19 35.27 23.95
CA ARG A 81 -1.89 36.53 24.15
C ARG A 81 -2.55 36.98 22.84
N GLY A 82 -3.71 37.62 22.97
CA GLY A 82 -4.63 37.91 21.88
C GLY A 82 -4.29 39.13 21.02
N CYS A 83 -5.17 39.35 20.04
CA CYS A 83 -5.49 40.64 19.47
C CYS A 83 -6.95 40.61 19.00
N ALA A 84 -7.69 41.64 19.38
CA ALA A 84 -9.08 41.90 19.04
C ALA A 84 -9.16 43.04 18.01
N ALA A 85 -10.16 42.97 17.12
CA ALA A 85 -10.83 44.09 16.42
C ALA A 85 -12.03 43.45 15.66
N ALA A 86 -13.32 43.76 15.85
CA ALA A 86 -14.11 45.00 15.94
C ALA A 86 -14.77 45.40 14.59
N GLY A 87 -16.11 45.54 14.63
CA GLY A 87 -17.01 46.21 13.66
C GLY A 87 -17.40 45.39 12.43
N GLY A 88 -18.64 45.23 11.97
CA GLY A 88 -19.90 45.97 12.19
C GLY A 88 -20.58 46.12 10.80
N GLY A 89 -21.87 45.80 10.65
CA GLY A 89 -22.61 46.10 9.41
C GLY A 89 -23.74 45.13 9.06
N THR A 90 -24.97 45.55 9.33
CA THR A 90 -26.26 44.94 8.94
C THR A 90 -26.64 45.25 7.49
N GLY A 91 -27.30 44.30 6.78
CA GLY A 91 -27.93 44.56 5.48
C GLY A 91 -28.68 43.34 4.95
N GLY A 92 -29.94 43.53 4.55
CA GLY A 92 -30.94 42.49 4.32
C GLY A 92 -30.82 41.68 3.02
N GLY A 93 -31.43 40.49 3.06
CA GLY A 93 -32.33 39.94 2.04
C GLY A 93 -31.76 39.61 0.65
N ALA A 94 -31.56 38.32 0.37
CA ALA A 94 -32.00 37.68 -0.87
C ALA A 94 -31.87 36.16 -0.74
N VAL A 95 -33.01 35.48 -0.80
CA VAL A 95 -33.11 34.02 -0.98
C VAL A 95 -32.60 33.71 -2.40
N VAL A 96 -31.43 33.08 -2.49
CA VAL A 96 -30.93 32.47 -3.72
C VAL A 96 -30.65 31.00 -3.44
N THR A 97 -31.46 30.15 -4.05
CA THR A 97 -31.32 28.70 -4.11
C THR A 97 -30.02 28.31 -4.80
N ALA A 98 -28.93 28.23 -4.03
CA ALA A 98 -27.64 27.75 -4.52
C ALA A 98 -27.65 26.20 -4.61
N GLN A 99 -27.83 25.70 -5.82
CA GLN A 99 -27.58 24.31 -6.19
C GLN A 99 -26.16 23.86 -5.76
N PRO A 100 -25.97 22.59 -5.36
CA PRO A 100 -24.66 22.07 -5.01
C PRO A 100 -23.78 21.96 -6.26
N ARG A 101 -22.82 22.87 -6.41
CA ARG A 101 -21.76 22.79 -7.44
C ARG A 101 -20.88 21.58 -7.15
N VAL A 102 -21.21 20.45 -7.77
CA VAL A 102 -20.36 19.27 -7.90
C VAL A 102 -19.68 19.30 -9.26
N ALA A 103 -18.43 18.82 -9.28
CA ALA A 103 -17.54 18.60 -10.42
C ALA A 103 -16.81 19.84 -10.96
N THR A 104 -15.64 20.13 -10.38
CA THR A 104 -14.52 20.67 -11.17
C THR A 104 -14.03 19.55 -12.10
N THR A 105 -14.65 19.46 -13.27
CA THR A 105 -14.10 18.72 -14.41
C THR A 105 -12.79 19.41 -14.82
N ASP A 106 -11.71 18.63 -14.89
CA ASP A 106 -10.46 19.10 -15.48
C ASP A 106 -10.69 19.30 -16.99
N PRO A 107 -10.54 20.53 -17.53
CA PRO A 107 -10.83 20.81 -18.94
C PRO A 107 -9.95 20.00 -19.90
N ALA A 108 -8.83 19.43 -19.44
CA ALA A 108 -7.93 18.65 -20.28
C ALA A 108 -8.46 17.25 -20.66
N ARG A 109 -9.45 16.69 -19.93
CA ARG A 109 -10.06 15.37 -20.24
C ARG A 109 -11.52 15.30 -19.77
N PRO A 110 -12.51 15.55 -20.65
CA PRO A 110 -13.93 15.42 -20.32
C PRO A 110 -14.23 14.03 -19.75
N GLY A 111 -14.79 13.97 -18.54
CA GLY A 111 -15.23 12.73 -17.88
C GLY A 111 -14.32 12.18 -16.76
N ARG A 112 -13.16 12.79 -16.48
CA ARG A 112 -12.28 12.36 -15.37
C ARG A 112 -12.62 13.08 -14.06
N VAL A 113 -12.88 12.32 -13.01
CA VAL A 113 -13.26 12.86 -11.70
C VAL A 113 -12.00 13.22 -10.90
N ALA A 114 -11.71 14.52 -10.77
CA ALA A 114 -10.45 15.04 -10.25
C ALA A 114 -10.05 14.51 -8.85
N TRP A 115 -11.02 14.32 -7.95
CA TRP A 115 -10.74 13.81 -6.61
C TRP A 115 -10.29 12.34 -6.61
N ILE A 116 -10.71 11.53 -7.59
CA ILE A 116 -10.26 10.13 -7.71
C ILE A 116 -8.76 10.10 -7.95
N ASP A 117 -8.26 10.95 -8.85
CA ASP A 117 -6.83 11.08 -9.11
C ASP A 117 -6.10 11.61 -7.88
N ALA A 118 -6.60 12.66 -7.23
CA ALA A 118 -6.00 13.16 -6.00
C ALA A 118 -5.93 12.08 -4.90
N GLY A 119 -7.00 11.27 -4.76
CA GLY A 119 -7.04 10.15 -3.83
C GLY A 119 -6.01 9.07 -4.13
N ARG A 120 -5.83 8.71 -5.41
CA ARG A 120 -4.75 7.79 -5.82
C ARG A 120 -3.37 8.38 -5.53
N GLY A 121 -3.21 9.70 -5.70
CA GLY A 121 -2.00 10.44 -5.37
C GLY A 121 -1.67 10.39 -3.88
N VAL A 122 -2.65 10.64 -3.02
CA VAL A 122 -2.50 10.50 -1.56
C VAL A 122 -2.16 9.06 -1.18
N ALA A 123 -2.89 8.09 -1.70
CA ALA A 123 -2.67 6.68 -1.38
C ALA A 123 -1.25 6.23 -1.75
N ILE A 124 -0.75 6.58 -2.95
CA ILE A 124 0.61 6.21 -3.34
C ILE A 124 1.67 6.92 -2.49
N LEU A 125 1.48 8.20 -2.12
CA LEU A 125 2.42 8.89 -1.23
C LEU A 125 2.52 8.21 0.14
N LEU A 126 1.38 7.82 0.71
CA LEU A 126 1.36 7.11 1.99
C LEU A 126 2.03 5.73 1.89
N VAL A 127 1.93 5.05 0.74
CA VAL A 127 2.67 3.80 0.48
C VAL A 127 4.18 4.07 0.45
N VAL A 128 4.63 5.07 -0.30
CA VAL A 128 6.07 5.39 -0.39
C VAL A 128 6.63 5.79 0.98
N LEU A 129 5.88 6.60 1.74
CA LEU A 129 6.27 6.99 3.11
C LEU A 129 6.36 5.78 4.05
N TYR A 130 5.44 4.81 3.90
CA TYR A 130 5.51 3.56 4.65
C TYR A 130 6.79 2.78 4.39
N HIS A 131 7.18 2.58 3.13
CA HIS A 131 8.41 1.85 2.82
C HIS A 131 9.66 2.64 3.22
N ALA A 132 9.65 3.96 3.09
CA ALA A 132 10.76 4.80 3.54
C ALA A 132 10.94 4.73 5.07
N ALA A 133 9.84 4.74 5.83
CA ALA A 133 9.88 4.58 7.29
C ALA A 133 10.43 3.21 7.70
N ARG A 134 9.93 2.15 7.07
CA ARG A 134 10.35 0.76 7.35
C ARG A 134 11.82 0.52 7.02
N TRP A 135 12.33 1.08 5.92
CA TRP A 135 13.74 0.95 5.53
C TRP A 135 14.69 1.76 6.42
N LEU A 136 14.23 2.89 6.94
CA LEU A 136 15.03 3.73 7.86
C LEU A 136 14.86 3.33 9.34
N GLY A 137 13.94 2.42 9.67
CA GLY A 137 13.61 2.04 11.04
C GLY A 137 13.06 3.21 11.87
N SER A 138 12.18 4.02 11.27
CA SER A 138 11.67 5.23 11.94
C SER A 138 10.40 4.94 12.76
N GLU A 139 10.60 4.66 14.04
CA GLU A 139 9.51 4.39 15.00
C GLU A 139 8.35 5.42 14.96
N PRO A 140 8.58 6.76 14.93
CA PRO A 140 7.48 7.72 14.87
C PRO A 140 6.65 7.59 13.59
N TRP A 141 7.31 7.37 12.45
CA TRP A 141 6.61 7.21 11.18
C TRP A 141 5.94 5.84 11.08
N GLU A 142 6.50 4.78 11.67
CA GLU A 142 5.84 3.48 11.75
C GLU A 142 4.53 3.53 12.56
N ALA A 143 4.51 4.27 13.67
CA ALA A 143 3.28 4.52 14.42
C ALA A 143 2.23 5.28 13.59
N VAL A 144 2.66 6.34 12.88
CA VAL A 144 1.78 7.07 11.95
C VAL A 144 1.27 6.14 10.84
N ASN A 145 2.13 5.26 10.32
CA ASN A 145 1.77 4.34 9.26
C ASN A 145 0.75 3.29 9.72
N ALA A 146 0.87 2.77 10.95
CA ALA A 146 -0.10 1.85 11.53
C ALA A 146 -1.49 2.51 11.61
N PHE A 147 -1.54 3.75 12.13
CA PHE A 147 -2.76 4.54 12.20
C PHE A 147 -3.37 4.79 10.80
N VAL A 148 -2.57 5.29 9.85
CA VAL A 148 -3.04 5.63 8.49
C VAL A 148 -3.32 4.37 7.64
N ALA A 149 -2.82 3.18 8.01
CA ALA A 149 -3.05 1.95 7.25
C ALA A 149 -4.53 1.59 7.12
N THR A 150 -5.33 1.87 8.16
CA THR A 150 -6.80 1.69 8.20
C THR A 150 -7.53 2.55 7.17
N LEU A 151 -6.91 3.63 6.70
CA LEU A 151 -7.39 4.46 5.60
C LEU A 151 -6.74 4.03 4.29
N ARG A 152 -5.40 4.05 4.23
CA ARG A 152 -4.59 3.89 3.01
C ARG A 152 -4.98 2.66 2.20
N MET A 153 -4.94 1.48 2.82
CA MET A 153 -5.10 0.21 2.11
C MET A 153 -6.54 -0.01 1.62
N PRO A 154 -7.57 0.00 2.49
CA PRO A 154 -8.94 -0.24 2.04
C PRO A 154 -9.42 0.84 1.06
N PHE A 155 -9.05 2.11 1.27
CA PHE A 155 -9.35 3.18 0.31
C PHE A 155 -8.73 2.93 -1.07
N PHE A 156 -7.47 2.48 -1.12
CA PHE A 156 -6.79 2.18 -2.38
C PHE A 156 -7.45 1.02 -3.15
N PHE A 157 -7.96 0.00 -2.44
CA PHE A 157 -8.74 -1.08 -3.04
C PHE A 157 -10.12 -0.60 -3.53
N VAL A 158 -10.81 0.29 -2.80
CA VAL A 158 -12.05 0.93 -3.28
C VAL A 158 -11.79 1.73 -4.56
N LEU A 159 -10.74 2.56 -4.59
CA LEU A 159 -10.35 3.32 -5.79
C LEU A 159 -10.02 2.40 -6.98
N SER A 160 -9.36 1.27 -6.72
CA SER A 160 -9.05 0.27 -7.75
C SER A 160 -10.31 -0.41 -8.28
N GLY A 161 -11.28 -0.70 -7.40
CA GLY A 161 -12.60 -1.21 -7.75
C GLY A 161 -13.40 -0.23 -8.62
N LEU A 162 -13.41 1.07 -8.28
CA LEU A 162 -14.08 2.13 -9.06
C LEU A 162 -13.56 2.21 -10.50
N LEU A 163 -12.29 1.85 -10.72
CA LEU A 163 -11.66 1.81 -12.02
C LEU A 163 -11.81 0.46 -12.73
N ALA A 164 -12.42 -0.53 -12.08
CA ALA A 164 -12.59 -1.90 -12.55
C ALA A 164 -14.07 -2.28 -12.81
N THR A 165 -14.99 -1.31 -12.83
CA THR A 165 -16.46 -1.52 -13.00
C THR A 165 -16.86 -2.43 -14.17
N ARG A 166 -16.10 -2.44 -15.26
CA ARG A 166 -16.38 -3.27 -16.45
C ARG A 166 -15.74 -4.66 -16.43
N VAL A 167 -14.92 -4.99 -15.44
CA VAL A 167 -14.14 -6.26 -15.44
C VAL A 167 -15.05 -7.49 -15.49
N ALA A 168 -16.14 -7.49 -14.72
CA ALA A 168 -17.06 -8.63 -14.68
C ALA A 168 -17.76 -8.91 -16.02
N SER A 169 -17.99 -7.88 -16.85
CA SER A 169 -18.65 -8.02 -18.16
C SER A 169 -17.70 -8.26 -19.33
N MET A 170 -16.38 -8.07 -19.17
CA MET A 170 -15.39 -8.30 -20.22
C MET A 170 -15.27 -9.79 -20.61
N ALA A 171 -15.09 -10.07 -21.90
CA ALA A 171 -14.60 -11.37 -22.34
C ALA A 171 -13.17 -11.62 -21.83
N TRP A 172 -12.77 -12.88 -21.65
CA TRP A 172 -11.43 -13.24 -21.13
C TRP A 172 -10.28 -12.61 -21.91
N ARG A 173 -10.35 -12.63 -23.25
CA ARG A 173 -9.34 -12.01 -24.12
C ARG A 173 -9.24 -10.50 -23.94
N GLU A 174 -10.35 -9.83 -23.64
CA GLU A 174 -10.38 -8.39 -23.37
C GLU A 174 -9.82 -8.07 -21.98
N LEU A 175 -10.18 -8.86 -20.97
CA LEU A 175 -9.64 -8.74 -19.63
C LEU A 175 -8.12 -8.94 -19.59
N TRP A 176 -7.62 -9.94 -20.32
CA TRP A 176 -6.19 -10.18 -20.51
C TRP A 176 -5.49 -8.95 -21.08
N ARG A 177 -5.93 -8.50 -22.26
CA ARG A 177 -5.29 -7.41 -23.00
C ARG A 177 -5.32 -6.08 -22.25
N ARG A 178 -6.45 -5.74 -21.61
CA ARG A 178 -6.60 -4.41 -20.98
C ARG A 178 -6.01 -4.30 -19.58
N ARG A 179 -5.83 -5.42 -18.87
CA ARG A 179 -5.48 -5.39 -17.44
C ARG A 179 -4.48 -6.46 -17.04
N LEU A 180 -4.83 -7.74 -17.21
CA LEU A 180 -4.02 -8.82 -16.63
C LEU A 180 -2.63 -8.90 -17.25
N SER A 181 -2.50 -8.70 -18.56
CA SER A 181 -1.19 -8.66 -19.21
C SER A 181 -0.28 -7.59 -18.62
N LEU A 182 -0.78 -6.37 -18.40
CA LEU A 182 0.00 -5.33 -17.73
C LEU A 182 0.38 -5.75 -16.32
N TYR A 183 -0.58 -6.20 -15.51
CA TYR A 183 -0.32 -6.57 -14.10
C TYR A 183 0.69 -7.71 -13.98
N LEU A 184 0.54 -8.77 -14.77
CA LEU A 184 1.43 -9.92 -14.73
C LEU A 184 2.81 -9.58 -15.29
N TRP A 185 2.88 -8.76 -16.35
CA TRP A 185 4.14 -8.33 -16.94
C TRP A 185 4.94 -7.46 -15.97
N VAL A 186 4.34 -6.39 -15.45
CA VAL A 186 5.04 -5.51 -14.51
C VAL A 186 5.36 -6.23 -13.21
N PHE A 187 4.51 -7.15 -12.75
CA PHE A 187 4.82 -8.01 -11.61
C PHE A 187 6.09 -8.82 -11.87
N ALA A 188 6.15 -9.59 -12.96
CA ALA A 188 7.31 -10.44 -13.26
C ALA A 188 8.60 -9.64 -13.43
N VAL A 189 8.54 -8.53 -14.18
CA VAL A 189 9.71 -7.68 -14.43
C VAL A 189 10.20 -7.00 -13.15
N TRP A 190 9.30 -6.38 -12.38
CA TRP A 190 9.69 -5.63 -11.20
C TRP A 190 9.99 -6.51 -9.99
N GLU A 191 9.49 -7.74 -9.96
CA GLU A 191 9.93 -8.74 -8.96
C GLU A 191 11.42 -9.03 -9.16
N ALA A 192 11.86 -9.27 -10.40
CA ALA A 192 13.28 -9.46 -10.70
C ALA A 192 14.11 -8.21 -10.38
N VAL A 193 13.63 -7.01 -10.72
CA VAL A 193 14.31 -5.74 -10.35
C VAL A 193 14.37 -5.57 -8.84
N GLY A 194 13.29 -5.92 -8.11
CA GLY A 194 13.22 -5.87 -6.66
C GLY A 194 14.26 -6.78 -6.01
N VAL A 195 14.32 -8.04 -6.45
CA VAL A 195 15.34 -9.02 -6.07
C VAL A 195 16.76 -8.46 -6.22
N LEU A 196 17.05 -7.85 -7.37
CA LEU A 196 18.37 -7.25 -7.63
C LEU A 196 18.65 -6.05 -6.74
N ALA A 197 17.65 -5.19 -6.51
CA ALA A 197 17.77 -4.04 -5.62
C ALA A 197 18.03 -4.49 -4.18
N TYR A 198 17.34 -5.53 -3.70
CA TYR A 198 17.60 -6.13 -2.39
C TYR A 198 19.03 -6.69 -2.31
N LEU A 199 19.47 -7.45 -3.31
CA LEU A 199 20.83 -8.00 -3.34
C LEU A 199 21.88 -6.89 -3.25
N ALA A 200 21.74 -5.83 -4.04
CA ALA A 200 22.66 -4.71 -4.03
C ALA A 200 22.57 -3.90 -2.72
N GLY A 201 21.36 -3.65 -2.23
CA GLY A 201 21.12 -2.92 -0.98
C GLY A 201 21.74 -3.59 0.24
N PHE A 202 21.63 -4.91 0.35
CA PHE A 202 22.27 -5.67 1.43
C PHE A 202 23.79 -5.79 1.24
N ALA A 203 24.26 -5.93 0.00
CA ALA A 203 25.70 -5.93 -0.28
C ALA A 203 26.37 -4.60 0.13
N LEU A 204 25.72 -3.46 -0.12
CA LEU A 204 26.17 -2.14 0.35
C LEU A 204 26.24 -2.03 1.88
N GLN A 205 25.41 -2.80 2.59
CA GLN A 205 25.43 -2.90 4.05
C GLN A 205 26.41 -3.98 4.56
N GLY A 206 27.23 -4.57 3.69
CA GLY A 206 28.19 -5.62 4.05
C GLY A 206 27.58 -6.99 4.31
N THR A 207 26.30 -7.19 3.97
CA THR A 207 25.57 -8.45 4.16
C THR A 207 25.43 -9.20 2.84
N ARG A 208 25.78 -10.48 2.82
CA ARG A 208 25.61 -11.34 1.63
C ARG A 208 24.32 -12.15 1.74
N LEU A 209 23.45 -12.01 0.75
CA LEU A 209 22.25 -12.83 0.62
C LEU A 209 22.56 -14.13 -0.14
N GLY A 210 21.92 -15.22 0.25
CA GLY A 210 22.05 -16.51 -0.43
C GLY A 210 21.32 -16.51 -1.78
N ILE A 211 22.07 -16.49 -2.88
CA ILE A 211 21.53 -16.43 -4.25
C ILE A 211 20.54 -17.57 -4.53
N ARG A 212 20.82 -18.78 -4.02
CA ARG A 212 19.93 -19.94 -4.19
C ARG A 212 18.56 -19.73 -3.56
N GLY A 213 18.49 -19.17 -2.35
CA GLY A 213 17.23 -18.90 -1.67
C GLY A 213 16.41 -17.86 -2.45
N LEU A 214 17.09 -16.79 -2.86
CA LEU A 214 16.48 -15.70 -3.63
C LEU A 214 15.96 -16.15 -5.00
N ALA A 215 16.67 -17.08 -5.66
CA ALA A 215 16.21 -17.69 -6.91
C ALA A 215 14.96 -18.58 -6.71
N LEU A 216 14.90 -19.34 -5.60
CA LEU A 216 13.72 -20.12 -5.24
C LEU A 216 12.53 -19.21 -4.90
N ASP A 217 12.77 -18.12 -4.16
CA ASP A 217 11.74 -17.13 -3.85
C ASP A 217 11.18 -16.51 -5.15
N LEU A 218 12.05 -16.11 -6.08
CA LEU A 218 11.63 -15.57 -7.37
C LEU A 218 10.83 -16.59 -8.21
N LEU A 219 11.22 -17.87 -8.17
CA LEU A 219 10.48 -18.94 -8.85
C LEU A 219 9.09 -19.16 -8.23
N LEU A 220 8.95 -18.99 -6.92
CA LEU A 220 7.69 -19.12 -6.18
C LEU A 220 6.85 -17.83 -6.18
N ALA A 221 7.40 -16.70 -6.61
CA ALA A 221 6.75 -15.39 -6.63
C ALA A 221 5.35 -15.38 -7.30
N PRO A 222 5.08 -16.14 -8.39
CA PRO A 222 3.74 -16.18 -8.98
C PRO A 222 2.64 -16.70 -8.03
N VAL A 223 2.99 -17.56 -7.07
CA VAL A 223 2.05 -18.13 -6.07
C VAL A 223 2.13 -17.39 -4.74
N ARG A 224 3.34 -16.92 -4.39
CA ARG A 224 3.65 -16.22 -3.14
C ARG A 224 4.37 -14.92 -3.51
N PRO A 225 3.64 -13.84 -3.86
CA PRO A 225 4.28 -12.60 -4.26
C PRO A 225 5.24 -12.12 -3.19
N LEU A 226 6.37 -11.58 -3.63
CA LEU A 226 7.40 -11.06 -2.75
C LEU A 226 7.26 -9.54 -2.66
N TYR A 227 7.93 -8.99 -1.65
CA TYR A 227 8.11 -7.55 -1.50
C TYR A 227 6.79 -6.77 -1.60
N GLU A 228 6.85 -5.59 -2.23
CA GLU A 228 5.77 -4.61 -2.25
C GLU A 228 4.87 -4.73 -3.49
N LEU A 229 5.12 -5.75 -4.33
CA LEU A 229 4.39 -6.03 -5.58
C LEU A 229 3.14 -6.89 -5.37
N TRP A 230 2.93 -7.36 -4.14
CA TRP A 230 1.75 -8.12 -3.72
C TRP A 230 0.43 -7.42 -4.06
N PHE A 231 0.39 -6.08 -4.08
CA PHE A 231 -0.83 -5.34 -4.39
C PHE A 231 -1.21 -5.48 -5.87
N VAL A 232 -0.27 -5.35 -6.81
CA VAL A 232 -0.55 -5.58 -8.25
C VAL A 232 -0.94 -7.04 -8.50
N TRP A 233 -0.26 -7.98 -7.83
CA TRP A 233 -0.63 -9.39 -7.84
C TRP A 233 -2.08 -9.59 -7.35
N ALA A 234 -2.44 -8.99 -6.21
CA ALA A 234 -3.78 -9.06 -5.65
C ALA A 234 -4.82 -8.45 -6.60
N LEU A 235 -4.52 -7.34 -7.28
CA LEU A 235 -5.44 -6.77 -8.28
C LEU A 235 -5.68 -7.72 -9.45
N ALA A 236 -4.67 -8.46 -9.91
CA ALA A 236 -4.84 -9.47 -10.95
C ALA A 236 -5.78 -10.58 -10.48
N VAL A 237 -5.54 -11.12 -9.27
CA VAL A 237 -6.40 -12.14 -8.65
C VAL A 237 -7.83 -11.63 -8.48
N LEU A 238 -8.03 -10.44 -7.92
CA LEU A 238 -9.35 -9.86 -7.70
C LEU A 238 -10.09 -9.59 -9.00
N CYS A 239 -9.41 -9.20 -10.09
CA CYS A 239 -10.03 -9.06 -11.39
C CYS A 239 -10.52 -10.42 -11.95
N VAL A 240 -9.70 -11.47 -11.79
CA VAL A 240 -10.07 -12.83 -12.18
C VAL A 240 -11.24 -13.34 -11.33
N LEU A 241 -11.20 -13.17 -10.00
CA LEU A 241 -12.28 -13.57 -9.10
C LEU A 241 -13.58 -12.82 -9.41
N ALA A 242 -13.54 -11.51 -9.64
CA ALA A 242 -14.72 -10.72 -10.01
C ALA A 242 -15.34 -11.19 -11.34
N ARG A 243 -14.50 -11.63 -12.27
CA ARG A 243 -14.93 -12.18 -13.56
C ARG A 243 -15.52 -13.60 -13.42
N LEU A 244 -14.88 -14.49 -12.66
CA LEU A 244 -15.35 -15.85 -12.43
C LEU A 244 -16.69 -15.88 -11.68
N THR A 245 -16.82 -15.03 -10.66
CA THR A 245 -18.02 -14.94 -9.82
C THR A 245 -19.10 -14.03 -10.38
N ARG A 246 -19.01 -13.62 -11.66
CA ARG A 246 -19.97 -12.67 -12.26
C ARG A 246 -21.42 -13.15 -12.29
N HIS A 247 -21.64 -14.46 -12.23
CA HIS A 247 -22.97 -15.09 -12.24
C HIS A 247 -23.53 -15.29 -10.83
N VAL A 248 -22.71 -15.10 -9.79
CA VAL A 248 -23.12 -15.19 -8.39
C VAL A 248 -23.77 -13.86 -7.99
N ASP A 249 -24.86 -13.94 -7.24
CA ASP A 249 -25.56 -12.77 -6.71
C ASP A 249 -24.59 -11.84 -5.95
N LEU A 250 -24.72 -10.52 -6.17
CA LEU A 250 -23.85 -9.52 -5.55
C LEU A 250 -23.84 -9.61 -4.01
N ARG A 251 -25.00 -9.89 -3.39
CA ARG A 251 -25.15 -10.02 -1.94
C ARG A 251 -24.30 -11.17 -1.40
N VAL A 252 -24.30 -12.30 -2.10
CA VAL A 252 -23.50 -13.47 -1.73
C VAL A 252 -22.01 -13.14 -1.81
N ARG A 253 -21.55 -12.49 -2.89
CA ARG A 253 -20.14 -12.11 -3.03
C ARG A 253 -19.70 -11.11 -1.96
N LEU A 254 -20.54 -10.13 -1.63
CA LEU A 254 -20.27 -9.17 -0.55
C LEU A 254 -20.28 -9.85 0.82
N ALA A 255 -21.21 -10.79 1.06
CA ALA A 255 -21.26 -11.55 2.32
C ALA A 255 -20.00 -12.40 2.49
N VAL A 256 -19.59 -13.16 1.46
CA VAL A 256 -18.40 -14.02 1.50
C VAL A 256 -17.13 -13.19 1.67
N THR A 257 -16.94 -12.14 0.87
CA THR A 257 -15.75 -11.28 0.98
C THR A 257 -15.75 -10.45 2.26
N GLY A 258 -16.91 -10.04 2.76
CA GLY A 258 -17.06 -9.35 4.04
C GLY A 258 -16.74 -10.25 5.23
N ALA A 259 -17.20 -11.51 5.21
CA ALA A 259 -16.84 -12.51 6.22
C ALA A 259 -15.33 -12.82 6.18
N ALA A 260 -14.75 -12.96 4.98
CA ALA A 260 -13.31 -13.13 4.83
C ALA A 260 -12.54 -11.92 5.38
N ALA A 261 -12.98 -10.69 5.10
CA ALA A 261 -12.36 -9.48 5.63
C ALA A 261 -12.51 -9.39 7.15
N LEU A 262 -13.66 -9.74 7.71
CA LEU A 262 -13.91 -9.76 9.16
C LEU A 262 -12.89 -10.64 9.89
N VAL A 263 -12.62 -11.85 9.37
CA VAL A 263 -11.63 -12.76 9.93
C VAL A 263 -10.21 -12.27 9.63
N ALA A 264 -9.91 -11.96 8.36
CA ALA A 264 -8.55 -11.68 7.92
C ALA A 264 -7.97 -10.35 8.42
N LEU A 265 -8.83 -9.40 8.78
CA LEU A 265 -8.44 -8.13 9.41
C LEU A 265 -8.30 -8.21 10.93
N THR A 266 -8.67 -9.34 11.54
CA THR A 266 -8.45 -9.56 12.98
C THR A 266 -6.96 -9.77 13.24
N ASP A 267 -6.42 -9.10 14.25
CA ASP A 267 -5.03 -9.27 14.65
C ASP A 267 -4.73 -10.74 14.97
N GLY A 268 -3.62 -11.26 14.41
CA GLY A 268 -3.21 -12.66 14.54
C GLY A 268 -3.58 -13.55 13.35
N PHE A 269 -4.42 -13.08 12.42
CA PHE A 269 -4.65 -13.81 11.17
C PHE A 269 -3.44 -13.71 10.23
N ASP A 270 -2.95 -14.86 9.77
CA ASP A 270 -1.95 -14.97 8.71
C ASP A 270 -2.24 -16.17 7.79
N ALA A 271 -2.45 -15.89 6.50
CA ALA A 271 -2.57 -16.88 5.43
C ALA A 271 -1.19 -17.37 4.90
N GLY A 272 -0.09 -17.02 5.58
CA GLY A 272 1.27 -17.44 5.28
C GLY A 272 1.98 -16.65 4.18
N ASN A 273 1.31 -15.69 3.54
CA ASN A 273 1.93 -14.74 2.61
C ASN A 273 1.13 -13.44 2.47
N LEU A 274 1.85 -12.33 2.28
CA LEU A 274 1.31 -10.97 2.19
C LEU A 274 0.25 -10.80 1.07
N GLY A 275 0.42 -11.47 -0.07
CA GLY A 275 -0.53 -11.43 -1.18
C GLY A 275 -1.89 -12.01 -0.82
N TRP A 276 -1.91 -13.23 -0.27
CA TRP A 276 -3.15 -13.89 0.15
C TRP A 276 -3.82 -13.18 1.32
N ASN A 277 -3.03 -12.70 2.29
CA ASN A 277 -3.52 -11.79 3.34
C ASN A 277 -4.21 -10.56 2.73
N GLY A 278 -3.58 -9.93 1.75
CA GLY A 278 -4.13 -8.79 1.04
C GLY A 278 -5.44 -9.09 0.30
N VAL A 279 -5.52 -10.21 -0.41
CA VAL A 279 -6.75 -10.63 -1.11
C VAL A 279 -7.89 -10.83 -0.11
N LEU A 280 -7.67 -11.59 0.97
CA LEU A 280 -8.71 -11.88 1.96
C LEU A 280 -9.16 -10.64 2.73
N ARG A 281 -8.21 -9.76 3.10
CA ARG A 281 -8.49 -8.50 3.80
C ARG A 281 -9.25 -7.49 2.93
N TYR A 282 -8.95 -7.43 1.63
CA TYR A 282 -9.34 -6.29 0.79
C TYR A 282 -10.25 -6.59 -0.41
N ALA A 283 -10.60 -7.85 -0.66
CA ALA A 283 -11.57 -8.21 -1.69
C ALA A 283 -12.93 -7.50 -1.49
N PHE A 284 -13.41 -7.40 -0.24
CA PHE A 284 -14.65 -6.71 0.11
C PHE A 284 -14.62 -5.24 -0.37
N PHE A 285 -13.58 -4.51 -0.01
CA PHE A 285 -13.39 -3.11 -0.38
C PHE A 285 -13.28 -2.91 -1.89
N PHE A 286 -12.61 -3.82 -2.60
CA PHE A 286 -12.54 -3.81 -4.05
C PHE A 286 -13.92 -3.98 -4.70
N LEU A 287 -14.75 -4.91 -4.21
CA LEU A 287 -16.12 -5.10 -4.69
C LEU A 287 -17.02 -3.91 -4.35
N CYS A 288 -16.89 -3.33 -3.15
CA CYS A 288 -17.59 -2.09 -2.79
C CYS A 288 -17.24 -0.94 -3.76
N GLY A 289 -15.98 -0.80 -4.15
CA GLY A 289 -15.58 0.16 -5.18
C GLY A 289 -16.16 -0.16 -6.55
N MET A 290 -16.16 -1.44 -6.95
CA MET A 290 -16.62 -1.87 -8.27
C MET A 290 -18.14 -1.71 -8.47
N TYR A 291 -18.93 -2.05 -7.46
CA TYR A 291 -20.40 -2.06 -7.55
C TYR A 291 -21.07 -0.89 -6.83
N GLY A 292 -20.39 -0.25 -5.88
CA GLY A 292 -20.89 0.86 -5.07
C GLY A 292 -20.49 2.26 -5.57
N ARG A 293 -20.25 2.44 -6.88
CA ARG A 293 -19.80 3.73 -7.44
C ARG A 293 -20.67 4.90 -7.03
N GLU A 294 -21.99 4.74 -7.08
CA GLU A 294 -22.95 5.78 -6.70
C GLU A 294 -22.81 6.18 -5.23
N LEU A 295 -22.66 5.20 -4.32
CA LEU A 295 -22.43 5.45 -2.90
C LEU A 295 -21.14 6.26 -2.67
N VAL A 296 -20.05 5.88 -3.35
CA VAL A 296 -18.78 6.59 -3.23
C VAL A 296 -18.89 8.03 -3.76
N LEU A 297 -19.62 8.25 -4.85
CA LEU A 297 -19.85 9.59 -5.38
C LEU A 297 -20.73 10.45 -4.47
N ARG A 298 -21.77 9.86 -3.86
CA ARG A 298 -22.59 10.54 -2.84
C ARG A 298 -21.75 10.94 -1.64
N LEU A 299 -20.89 10.04 -1.17
CA LEU A 299 -19.94 10.32 -0.10
C LEU A 299 -18.97 11.45 -0.47
N ALA A 300 -18.50 11.51 -1.72
CA ALA A 300 -17.67 12.61 -2.18
C ALA A 300 -18.42 13.96 -2.24
N ALA A 301 -19.74 13.93 -2.45
CA ALA A 301 -20.59 15.11 -2.57
C ALA A 301 -21.06 15.71 -1.22
N VAL A 302 -20.78 15.05 -0.08
CA VAL A 302 -21.19 15.56 1.25
C VAL A 302 -20.60 16.94 1.53
N ARG A 303 -21.23 17.74 2.41
CA ARG A 303 -20.75 19.10 2.71
C ARG A 303 -19.45 19.09 3.51
N ALA A 304 -18.69 20.20 3.46
CA ALA A 304 -17.40 20.34 4.14
C ALA A 304 -17.40 19.97 5.65
N PRO A 305 -18.36 20.41 6.50
CA PRO A 305 -18.37 20.04 7.91
C PRO A 305 -18.55 18.52 8.12
N PHE A 306 -19.39 17.88 7.31
CA PHE A 306 -19.54 16.41 7.35
C PHE A 306 -18.26 15.69 6.94
N ARG A 307 -17.52 16.19 5.93
CA ARG A 307 -16.20 15.63 5.58
C ARG A 307 -15.21 15.70 6.74
N LEU A 308 -15.17 16.83 7.45
CA LEU A 308 -14.31 16.98 8.63
C LEU A 308 -14.76 16.06 9.77
N GLY A 309 -16.07 15.89 9.95
CA GLY A 309 -16.64 14.91 10.89
C GLY A 309 -16.26 13.47 10.55
N LEU A 310 -16.26 13.07 9.28
CA LEU A 310 -15.82 11.74 8.84
C LEU A 310 -14.32 11.51 9.10
N LEU A 311 -13.49 12.53 8.83
CA LEU A 311 -12.05 12.48 9.12
C LEU A 311 -11.78 12.36 10.63
N GLY A 312 -12.43 13.22 11.43
CA GLY A 312 -12.31 13.20 12.89
C GLY A 312 -12.85 11.91 13.50
N GLY A 313 -14.01 11.45 13.05
CA GLY A 313 -14.62 10.20 13.51
C GLY A 313 -13.76 8.98 13.22
N TRP A 314 -13.22 8.87 12.01
CA TRP A 314 -12.24 7.81 11.70
C TRP A 314 -11.00 7.90 12.59
N ALA A 315 -10.44 9.11 12.77
CA ALA A 315 -9.26 9.29 13.60
C ALA A 315 -9.50 8.86 15.06
N VAL A 316 -10.66 9.22 15.63
CA VAL A 316 -11.08 8.78 16.96
C VAL A 316 -11.22 7.26 17.02
N LEU A 317 -11.89 6.64 16.06
CA LEU A 317 -12.08 5.18 16.03
C LEU A 317 -10.74 4.44 15.94
N ALA A 318 -9.82 4.88 15.08
CA ALA A 318 -8.51 4.27 14.95
C ALA A 318 -7.66 4.42 16.23
N VAL A 319 -7.73 5.58 16.91
CA VAL A 319 -7.06 5.77 18.21
C VAL A 319 -7.68 4.90 19.30
N LEU A 320 -9.01 4.79 19.34
CA LEU A 320 -9.72 3.94 20.32
C LEU A 320 -9.37 2.46 20.12
N GLU A 321 -9.41 1.97 18.90
CA GLU A 321 -9.05 0.58 18.58
C GLU A 321 -7.64 0.24 19.10
N GLU A 322 -6.65 1.08 18.80
CA GLU A 322 -5.28 0.85 19.24
C GLU A 322 -5.10 1.02 20.75
N SER A 323 -5.69 2.05 21.34
CA SER A 323 -5.54 2.33 22.77
C SER A 323 -6.24 1.31 23.69
N LEU A 324 -7.29 0.66 23.20
CA LEU A 324 -8.07 -0.35 23.92
C LEU A 324 -7.69 -1.78 23.54
N GLY A 325 -6.80 -1.96 22.54
CA GLY A 325 -6.37 -3.28 22.08
C GLY A 325 -7.48 -4.08 21.39
N TRP A 326 -8.45 -3.40 20.79
CA TRP A 326 -9.62 -4.04 20.17
C TRP A 326 -9.36 -4.64 18.80
N ALA A 327 -8.14 -4.49 18.26
CA ALA A 327 -7.76 -5.09 16.98
C ALA A 327 -7.85 -6.64 16.98
N THR A 328 -7.86 -7.28 18.16
CA THR A 328 -8.08 -8.74 18.31
C THR A 328 -9.56 -9.14 18.28
N VAL A 329 -10.49 -8.19 18.41
CA VAL A 329 -11.92 -8.46 18.38
C VAL A 329 -12.38 -8.54 16.92
N PRO A 330 -12.95 -9.70 16.49
CA PRO A 330 -13.37 -9.86 15.10
C PRO A 330 -14.35 -8.78 14.64
N GLY A 331 -14.02 -8.14 13.52
CA GLY A 331 -14.87 -7.12 12.90
C GLY A 331 -14.62 -5.68 13.34
N VAL A 332 -13.95 -5.43 14.48
CA VAL A 332 -13.66 -4.04 14.90
C VAL A 332 -12.76 -3.34 13.88
N HIS A 333 -11.66 -3.98 13.48
CA HIS A 333 -10.76 -3.41 12.48
C HIS A 333 -11.44 -3.18 11.12
N LEU A 334 -12.41 -4.04 10.75
CA LEU A 334 -13.22 -3.86 9.55
C LEU A 334 -14.07 -2.58 9.62
N VAL A 335 -14.69 -2.29 10.77
CA VAL A 335 -15.44 -1.04 11.00
C VAL A 335 -14.52 0.18 10.89
N VAL A 336 -13.32 0.13 11.50
CA VAL A 336 -12.33 1.21 11.41
C VAL A 336 -11.89 1.41 9.97
N CYS A 337 -11.68 0.33 9.20
CA CYS A 337 -11.35 0.40 7.78
C CYS A 337 -12.50 0.99 6.93
N CYS A 338 -13.76 0.66 7.22
CA CYS A 338 -14.92 1.28 6.58
C CYS A 338 -15.00 2.80 6.85
N ALA A 339 -14.78 3.22 8.10
CA ALA A 339 -14.64 4.63 8.44
C ALA A 339 -13.43 5.26 7.72
N GLY A 340 -12.33 4.52 7.61
CA GLY A 340 -11.12 4.90 6.88
C GLY A 340 -11.36 5.13 5.40
N VAL A 341 -12.20 4.32 4.73
CA VAL A 341 -12.63 4.57 3.35
C VAL A 341 -13.39 5.89 3.25
N ALA A 342 -14.32 6.16 4.17
CA ALA A 342 -15.09 7.41 4.18
C ALA A 342 -14.21 8.65 4.40
N ALA A 343 -13.26 8.53 5.31
CA ALA A 343 -12.20 9.52 5.56
C ALA A 343 -11.29 9.70 4.33
N GLY A 344 -10.89 8.61 3.66
CA GLY A 344 -10.06 8.62 2.47
C GLY A 344 -10.72 9.35 1.29
N VAL A 345 -12.01 9.09 1.04
CA VAL A 345 -12.80 9.84 0.05
C VAL A 345 -12.88 11.33 0.43
N SER A 346 -13.14 11.63 1.70
CA SER A 346 -13.21 13.01 2.20
C SER A 346 -11.88 13.75 2.02
N LEU A 347 -10.76 13.13 2.37
CA LEU A 347 -9.41 13.65 2.19
C LEU A 347 -9.12 13.90 0.71
N ALA A 348 -9.43 12.94 -0.14
CA ALA A 348 -9.23 13.03 -1.58
C ALA A 348 -9.99 14.22 -2.21
N VAL A 349 -11.21 14.49 -1.75
CA VAL A 349 -11.99 15.66 -2.18
C VAL A 349 -11.36 16.97 -1.69
N LEU A 350 -10.94 17.05 -0.43
CA LEU A 350 -10.34 18.27 0.14
C LEU A 350 -9.00 18.65 -0.54
N VAL A 351 -8.23 17.64 -0.95
CA VAL A 351 -6.94 17.82 -1.61
C VAL A 351 -7.04 17.85 -3.14
N ALA A 352 -8.24 17.71 -3.72
CA ALA A 352 -8.44 17.68 -5.17
C ALA A 352 -7.95 18.94 -5.91
N ARG A 353 -7.95 20.10 -5.23
CA ARG A 353 -7.41 21.36 -5.80
C ARG A 353 -5.90 21.32 -6.05
N TRP A 354 -5.17 20.40 -5.41
CA TRP A 354 -3.71 20.32 -5.52
C TRP A 354 -3.34 19.57 -6.80
N GLY A 355 -2.99 20.32 -7.85
CA GLY A 355 -2.64 19.77 -9.17
C GLY A 355 -1.51 18.73 -9.11
N GLY A 356 -0.54 18.90 -8.21
CA GLY A 356 0.55 17.94 -7.98
C GLY A 356 0.04 16.55 -7.57
N LEU A 357 -0.89 16.48 -6.61
CA LEU A 357 -1.49 15.21 -6.17
C LEU A 357 -2.32 14.56 -7.28
N ARG A 358 -3.05 15.36 -8.07
CA ARG A 358 -3.79 14.85 -9.24
C ARG A 358 -2.84 14.29 -10.30
N SER A 359 -1.75 15.00 -10.61
CA SER A 359 -0.73 14.56 -11.57
C SER A 359 -0.01 13.29 -11.10
N LEU A 360 0.25 13.20 -9.79
CA LEU A 360 0.83 12.00 -9.19
C LEU A 360 -0.14 10.81 -9.28
N GLY A 361 -1.40 10.99 -8.90
CA GLY A 361 -2.41 9.94 -8.97
C GLY A 361 -2.85 9.57 -10.39
N ALA A 362 -2.66 10.47 -11.35
CA ALA A 362 -2.86 10.17 -12.76
C ALA A 362 -1.84 9.16 -13.30
N ALA A 363 -0.64 9.13 -12.71
CA ALA A 363 0.48 8.28 -13.11
C ALA A 363 1.09 7.60 -11.87
N THR A 364 0.28 6.78 -11.18
CA THR A 364 0.74 6.03 -9.98
C THR A 364 1.67 4.87 -10.31
N LEU A 365 1.52 4.24 -11.48
CA LEU A 365 2.23 3.01 -11.83
C LEU A 365 3.77 3.18 -11.79
N PRO A 366 4.36 4.24 -12.38
CA PRO A 366 5.81 4.47 -12.28
C PRO A 366 6.34 4.53 -10.87
N VAL A 367 5.62 5.25 -9.99
CA VAL A 367 6.00 5.43 -8.59
C VAL A 367 5.81 4.14 -7.82
N TYR A 368 4.68 3.45 -8.01
CA TYR A 368 4.40 2.17 -7.37
C TYR A 368 5.48 1.12 -7.66
N LEU A 369 5.98 1.05 -8.89
CA LEU A 369 7.01 0.08 -9.25
C LEU A 369 8.42 0.53 -8.85
N GLY A 370 8.76 1.80 -9.09
CA GLY A 370 10.11 2.32 -8.92
C GLY A 370 10.51 2.68 -7.48
N HIS A 371 9.55 2.99 -6.61
CA HIS A 371 9.89 3.59 -5.31
C HIS A 371 10.70 2.65 -4.41
N THR A 372 10.38 1.35 -4.36
CA THR A 372 11.05 0.41 -3.45
C THR A 372 12.53 0.24 -3.82
N PRO A 373 12.91 -0.07 -5.07
CA PRO A 373 14.33 -0.08 -5.46
C PRO A 373 15.04 1.23 -5.12
N VAL A 374 14.45 2.38 -5.44
CA VAL A 374 15.06 3.69 -5.13
C VAL A 374 15.27 3.87 -3.62
N ILE A 375 14.27 3.53 -2.80
CA ILE A 375 14.36 3.59 -1.34
C ILE A 375 15.49 2.69 -0.84
N ILE A 376 15.57 1.45 -1.33
CA ILE A 376 16.61 0.49 -0.92
C ILE A 376 18.00 1.05 -1.20
N PHE A 377 18.25 1.47 -2.44
CA PHE A 377 19.55 2.01 -2.83
C PHE A 377 19.91 3.26 -2.04
N ALA A 378 19.00 4.24 -1.96
CA ALA A 378 19.25 5.50 -1.29
C ALA A 378 19.41 5.33 0.24
N ALA A 379 18.58 4.51 0.88
CA ALA A 379 18.69 4.24 2.31
C ALA A 379 19.98 3.46 2.63
N SER A 380 20.28 2.39 1.89
CA SER A 380 21.53 1.62 2.09
C SER A 380 22.78 2.46 1.86
N ALA A 381 22.79 3.30 0.82
CA ALA A 381 23.91 4.22 0.58
C ALA A 381 24.05 5.26 1.70
N ALA A 382 22.93 5.84 2.14
CA ALA A 382 22.93 6.79 3.25
C ALA A 382 23.47 6.14 4.54
N VAL A 383 23.02 4.94 4.89
CA VAL A 383 23.52 4.20 6.06
C VAL A 383 25.00 3.84 5.89
N GLY A 384 25.44 3.43 4.70
CA GLY A 384 26.85 3.12 4.42
C GLY A 384 27.77 4.34 4.57
N VAL A 385 27.31 5.53 4.20
CA VAL A 385 28.10 6.77 4.26
C VAL A 385 28.02 7.47 5.62
N LEU A 386 26.81 7.59 6.17
CA LEU A 386 26.51 8.41 7.36
C LEU A 386 26.44 7.58 8.65
N GLY A 387 26.45 6.24 8.55
CA GLY A 387 26.38 5.32 9.69
C GLY A 387 25.09 5.49 10.50
N SER A 388 25.20 5.40 11.83
CA SER A 388 24.05 5.53 12.75
C SER A 388 23.43 6.92 12.79
N ARG A 389 24.01 7.94 12.14
CA ARG A 389 23.45 9.31 12.09
C ARG A 389 22.13 9.39 11.32
N VAL A 390 21.86 8.42 10.45
CA VAL A 390 20.60 8.28 9.71
C VAL A 390 19.51 7.64 10.57
N THR A 391 19.91 6.93 11.63
CA THR A 391 19.00 6.29 12.59
C THR A 391 18.71 7.20 13.79
N GLY A 392 17.55 7.04 14.43
CA GLY A 392 17.15 7.85 15.59
C GLY A 392 16.45 9.16 15.21
N GLY A 393 16.76 10.28 15.89
CA GLY A 393 16.00 11.54 15.75
C GLY A 393 15.95 12.12 14.32
N TRP A 394 17.01 11.93 13.53
CA TRP A 394 17.07 12.37 12.14
C TRP A 394 16.14 11.60 11.21
N ALA A 395 15.76 10.37 11.57
CA ALA A 395 14.86 9.54 10.76
C ALA A 395 13.51 10.23 10.55
N VAL A 396 13.06 11.08 11.50
CA VAL A 396 11.81 11.84 11.37
C VAL A 396 11.83 12.77 10.16
N VAL A 397 12.98 13.38 9.84
CA VAL A 397 13.14 14.27 8.67
C VAL A 397 13.59 13.49 7.44
N ALA A 398 14.44 12.47 7.63
CA ALA A 398 14.96 11.66 6.53
C ALA A 398 13.86 10.85 5.83
N CYS A 399 12.84 10.34 6.55
CA CYS A 399 11.75 9.56 5.95
C CYS A 399 10.95 10.32 4.88
N PRO A 400 10.35 11.51 5.15
CA PRO A 400 9.63 12.25 4.13
C PRO A 400 10.55 12.72 3.00
N ALA A 401 11.82 13.04 3.29
CA ALA A 401 12.80 13.39 2.26
C ALA A 401 13.11 12.21 1.33
N LEU A 402 13.32 11.01 1.88
CA LEU A 402 13.53 9.78 1.13
C LEU A 402 12.29 9.40 0.31
N ALA A 403 11.09 9.58 0.87
CA ALA A 403 9.84 9.34 0.15
C ALA A 403 9.68 10.31 -1.03
N ALA A 404 9.99 11.60 -0.83
CA ALA A 404 9.98 12.59 -1.90
C ALA A 404 11.00 12.27 -3.00
N LEU A 405 12.23 11.91 -2.61
CA LEU A 405 13.28 11.45 -3.52
C LEU A 405 12.80 10.25 -4.35
N ALA A 406 12.21 9.25 -3.70
CA ALA A 406 11.71 8.05 -4.36
C ALA A 406 10.60 8.36 -5.38
N VAL A 407 9.68 9.28 -5.07
CA VAL A 407 8.65 9.73 -6.00
C VAL A 407 9.26 10.45 -7.20
N VAL A 408 10.17 11.40 -6.97
CA VAL A 408 10.79 12.20 -8.04
C VAL A 408 11.64 11.30 -8.94
N ALA A 409 12.51 10.47 -8.36
CA ALA A 409 13.37 9.55 -9.09
C ALA A 409 12.57 8.54 -9.91
N SER A 410 11.53 7.93 -9.33
CA SER A 410 10.68 6.97 -10.06
C SER A 410 10.00 7.60 -11.27
N ARG A 411 9.56 8.87 -11.16
CA ARG A 411 8.99 9.60 -12.29
C ARG A 411 10.04 9.99 -13.32
N ALA A 412 11.25 10.35 -12.89
CA ALA A 412 12.36 10.67 -13.78
C ALA A 412 12.81 9.44 -14.58
N VAL A 413 12.98 8.29 -13.94
CA VAL A 413 13.31 7.01 -14.59
C VAL A 413 12.24 6.66 -15.62
N HIS A 414 10.96 6.74 -15.26
CA HIS A 414 9.89 6.48 -16.21
C HIS A 414 9.93 7.43 -17.42
N ARG A 415 10.08 8.74 -17.19
CA ARG A 415 10.20 9.72 -18.29
C ARG A 415 11.39 9.46 -19.21
N TRP A 416 12.48 8.93 -18.67
CA TRP A 416 13.67 8.61 -19.44
C TRP A 416 13.49 7.36 -20.31
N VAL A 417 12.75 6.35 -19.82
CA VAL A 417 12.50 5.12 -20.59
C VAL A 417 11.23 5.17 -21.46
N ASP A 418 10.34 6.13 -21.21
CA ASP A 418 9.08 6.29 -21.96
C ASP A 418 9.36 6.58 -23.44
N GLY A 419 8.71 5.83 -24.34
CA GLY A 419 8.95 5.91 -25.79
C GLY A 419 10.28 5.29 -26.28
N GLY A 420 11.13 4.77 -25.39
CA GLY A 420 12.39 4.13 -25.73
C GLY A 420 12.33 2.59 -25.77
N PRO A 421 13.47 1.92 -26.04
CA PRO A 421 13.55 0.45 -26.06
C PRO A 421 13.31 -0.18 -24.68
N LEU A 422 13.40 0.59 -23.59
CA LEU A 422 13.15 0.15 -22.21
C LEU A 422 11.71 0.41 -21.75
N ALA A 423 10.81 0.86 -22.62
CA ALA A 423 9.40 1.08 -22.29
C ALA A 423 8.71 -0.21 -21.79
N TRP A 424 9.24 -1.39 -22.14
CA TRP A 424 8.76 -2.68 -21.64
C TRP A 424 8.87 -2.80 -20.11
N LEU A 425 9.70 -2.00 -19.43
CA LEU A 425 9.72 -2.00 -17.97
C LEU A 425 8.36 -1.59 -17.37
N TYR A 426 7.61 -0.73 -18.05
CA TYR A 426 6.35 -0.17 -17.54
C TYR A 426 5.12 -0.53 -18.37
N ALA A 427 5.30 -1.16 -19.53
CA ALA A 427 4.23 -1.57 -20.43
C ALA A 427 4.42 -3.02 -20.90
N ALA A 428 3.32 -3.77 -20.96
CA ALA A 428 3.35 -5.12 -21.52
C ALA A 428 3.62 -5.07 -23.04
N PRO A 429 4.60 -5.83 -23.56
CA PRO A 429 4.86 -5.92 -25.00
C PRO A 429 3.65 -6.43 -25.78
N GLY A 430 3.52 -6.01 -27.05
CA GLY A 430 2.39 -6.40 -27.90
C GLY A 430 2.24 -7.91 -28.12
N TRP A 431 3.35 -8.65 -28.14
CA TRP A 431 3.35 -10.12 -28.22
C TRP A 431 2.77 -10.79 -26.96
N PHE A 432 2.88 -10.13 -25.79
CA PHE A 432 2.35 -10.63 -24.52
C PHE A 432 0.90 -10.20 -24.29
N ALA A 433 0.59 -8.92 -24.56
CA ALA A 433 -0.75 -8.37 -24.39
C ALA A 433 -1.74 -8.81 -25.48
N GLY A 434 -1.23 -9.23 -26.64
CA GLY A 434 -1.98 -9.54 -27.86
C GLY A 434 -2.27 -8.30 -28.68
N THR A 435 -1.97 -8.33 -29.99
CA THR A 435 -2.24 -7.23 -30.91
C THR A 435 -3.74 -6.97 -31.04
N ALA A 436 -4.15 -5.70 -30.94
CA ALA A 436 -5.51 -5.31 -31.29
C ALA A 436 -5.73 -5.51 -32.80
N ARG A 437 -6.59 -6.45 -33.21
CA ARG A 437 -7.26 -6.28 -34.50
C ARG A 437 -8.08 -5.01 -34.39
N ARG A 438 -7.72 -3.96 -35.13
CA ARG A 438 -8.64 -2.85 -35.37
C ARG A 438 -9.93 -3.46 -35.93
N PRO A 439 -11.12 -3.12 -35.42
CA PRO A 439 -12.36 -3.44 -36.14
C PRO A 439 -12.17 -2.90 -37.56
N SER A 440 -12.29 -3.77 -38.56
CA SER A 440 -12.41 -3.35 -39.95
C SER A 440 -13.61 -2.42 -40.00
N VAL A 441 -13.37 -1.12 -40.15
CA VAL A 441 -14.41 -0.17 -40.52
C VAL A 441 -15.01 -0.73 -41.81
N PRO A 442 -16.31 -1.07 -41.86
CA PRO A 442 -16.95 -1.43 -43.12
C PRO A 442 -16.72 -0.26 -44.07
N GLN A 443 -15.97 -0.50 -45.14
CA GLN A 443 -15.80 0.48 -46.20
C GLN A 443 -17.20 0.80 -46.74
N PRO A 444 -17.63 2.06 -46.78
CA PRO A 444 -18.92 2.41 -47.37
C PRO A 444 -18.93 1.88 -48.81
N ALA A 445 -19.97 1.13 -49.17
CA ALA A 445 -20.18 0.70 -50.55
C ALA A 445 -20.16 1.96 -51.46
N PRO A 446 -19.49 1.91 -52.63
CA PRO A 446 -19.46 3.05 -53.52
C PRO A 446 -20.86 3.37 -54.04
N GLY A 447 -21.40 4.50 -53.57
CA GLY A 447 -22.32 5.40 -54.28
C GLY A 447 -23.60 4.80 -54.90
N GLY A 448 -24.64 4.64 -54.09
CA GLY A 448 -26.02 4.84 -54.57
C GLY A 448 -26.40 6.30 -54.36
N GLN A 449 -26.59 7.06 -55.44
CA GLN A 449 -27.00 8.47 -55.36
C GLN A 449 -28.39 8.60 -54.71
N PRO A 450 -28.63 9.60 -53.84
CA PRO A 450 -29.97 9.90 -53.36
C PRO A 450 -30.75 10.66 -54.44
N SER A 451 -31.88 10.10 -54.87
CA SER A 451 -32.85 10.76 -55.74
C SER A 451 -33.44 11.99 -55.06
N VAL A 452 -33.23 13.15 -55.67
CA VAL A 452 -33.86 14.42 -55.31
C VAL A 452 -35.35 14.32 -55.66
N VAL A 453 -36.20 14.20 -54.66
CA VAL A 453 -37.66 14.39 -54.82
C VAL A 453 -37.91 15.88 -54.91
N GLY A 454 -38.14 16.37 -56.12
CA GLY A 454 -38.59 17.73 -56.40
C GLY A 454 -39.99 17.95 -55.86
N ARG A 455 -40.16 18.95 -55.00
CA ARG A 455 -41.45 19.45 -54.55
C ARG A 455 -41.89 20.53 -55.54
N GLN A 456 -42.75 20.16 -56.50
CA GLN A 456 -43.37 21.11 -57.43
C GLN A 456 -44.58 21.78 -56.76
N SER A 457 -44.60 23.11 -56.90
CA SER A 457 -45.66 24.06 -56.56
C SER A 457 -46.86 23.90 -57.49
N THR A 458 -48.06 23.81 -56.90
CA THR A 458 -49.33 24.08 -57.59
C THR A 458 -49.89 25.37 -57.01
N GLU A 459 -49.79 26.44 -57.78
CA GLU A 459 -50.50 27.70 -57.54
C GLU A 459 -51.53 27.83 -58.66
N ASP A 460 -52.78 28.02 -58.23
CA ASP A 460 -54.01 27.90 -58.99
C ASP A 460 -54.24 29.10 -59.93
N ASP A 461 -54.89 28.83 -61.05
CA ASP A 461 -55.21 29.76 -62.14
C ASP A 461 -56.69 30.20 -62.09
N ALA A 462 -56.96 31.41 -62.60
CA ALA A 462 -58.24 32.00 -63.05
C ALA A 462 -59.30 32.44 -61.99
N ARG A 463 -60.05 33.56 -62.10
CA ARG A 463 -60.30 34.70 -63.04
C ARG A 463 -61.40 35.60 -62.38
N PRO A 464 -61.93 36.70 -62.97
CA PRO A 464 -61.62 37.35 -64.26
C PRO A 464 -61.01 38.76 -64.16
#